data_AF-A0A454VY81-F1
#
_entry.id   AF-A0A454VY81-F1
#
_cell.length_a   1.000
_cell.length_b   1.000
_cell.length_c   1.000
_cell.angle_alpha   90.00
_cell.angle_beta   90.00
_cell.angle_gamma   90.00
#
_symmetry.space_group_name_H-M   'P 1'
#
loop_
_entity.id
_entity.type
_entity.pdbx_description
1 polymer ?
#
loop_
_entity_poly.entity_id
_entity_poly.type
_entity_poly.pdbx_seq_one_letter_code
_entity_poly.pdbx_strand_id
1 'polypeptide(L)'
;YQVGVAVALAVTGVFACVHLAMVFLHVAPSNTLTKQNGQAVDDWIYPEFEQNWKLFAPNPLQQNVSVEARAELATADGGRRTTGWIDLTAQDAEAVRHNPMPSHTQQNQLRRAVDFYFNSHNDEHRPNGLRGRLSEQYMRRIAVQRLDALPSLGGSDVRRVQLRAVPRPVPAPRWGTEKPKTSAPTYRDFPWWRITDADRSPGAGADRNPADAAPNRTEEVR
;
A
#
# COMPACT_ATOMS: atom_id res chain seq x y z
N TYR A 1 11.51 -42.88 6.02
CA TYR A 1 11.61 -41.91 4.90
C TYR A 1 10.50 -42.12 3.86
N GLN A 2 10.32 -43.35 3.32
CA GLN A 2 9.31 -43.63 2.28
C GLN A 2 7.86 -43.30 2.68
N VAL A 3 7.43 -43.62 3.90
CA VAL A 3 6.08 -43.29 4.38
C VAL A 3 5.86 -41.77 4.43
N GLY A 4 6.85 -41.01 4.89
CA GLY A 4 6.78 -39.54 4.92
C GLY A 4 6.67 -38.93 3.53
N VAL A 5 7.43 -39.46 2.56
CA VAL A 5 7.35 -39.03 1.15
C VAL A 5 5.97 -39.37 0.55
N ALA A 6 5.46 -40.57 0.82
CA ALA A 6 4.14 -40.98 0.32
C ALA A 6 3.01 -40.08 0.87
N VAL A 7 3.05 -39.75 2.16
CA VAL A 7 2.09 -38.83 2.78
C VAL A 7 2.21 -37.43 2.17
N ALA A 8 3.43 -36.90 2.02
CA ALA A 8 3.64 -35.58 1.41
C ALA A 8 3.11 -35.51 -0.03
N LEU A 9 3.31 -36.56 -0.83
CA LEU A 9 2.78 -36.67 -2.19
C LEU A 9 1.24 -36.72 -2.20
N ALA A 10 0.63 -37.49 -1.30
CA ALA A 10 -0.81 -37.57 -1.19
C ALA A 10 -1.45 -36.22 -0.81
N VAL A 11 -0.88 -35.54 0.18
CA VAL A 11 -1.35 -34.20 0.61
C VAL A 11 -1.22 -33.20 -0.54
N THR A 12 -0.07 -33.18 -1.21
CA THR A 12 0.16 -32.30 -2.38
C THR A 12 -0.83 -32.59 -3.51
N GLY A 13 -1.09 -33.86 -3.79
CA GLY A 13 -2.04 -34.27 -4.83
C GLY A 13 -3.47 -33.83 -4.54
N VAL A 14 -3.93 -34.03 -3.30
CA VAL A 14 -5.26 -33.55 -2.87
C VAL A 14 -5.35 -32.04 -2.95
N PHE A 15 -4.34 -31.32 -2.47
CA PHE A 15 -4.28 -29.87 -2.54
C PHE A 15 -4.36 -29.37 -3.99
N ALA A 16 -3.60 -29.98 -4.91
CA ALA A 16 -3.64 -29.63 -6.33
C ALA A 16 -5.03 -29.84 -6.94
N CYS A 17 -5.70 -30.97 -6.64
CA CYS A 17 -7.05 -31.23 -7.12
C CYS A 17 -8.06 -30.20 -6.59
N VAL A 18 -8.00 -29.86 -5.30
CA VAL A 18 -8.86 -28.84 -4.70
C VAL A 18 -8.61 -27.48 -5.36
N HIS A 19 -7.35 -27.07 -5.51
CA HIS A 19 -7.01 -25.80 -6.13
C HIS A 19 -7.53 -25.70 -7.57
N LEU A 20 -7.33 -26.73 -8.39
CA LEU A 20 -7.85 -26.78 -9.77
C LEU A 20 -9.38 -26.70 -9.82
N ALA A 21 -10.07 -27.36 -8.89
CA ALA A 21 -11.52 -27.27 -8.77
C ALA A 21 -11.98 -25.85 -8.41
N MET A 22 -11.31 -25.19 -7.46
CA MET A 22 -11.64 -23.80 -7.07
C MET A 22 -11.40 -22.82 -8.22
N VAL A 23 -10.27 -22.95 -8.94
CA VAL A 23 -9.97 -22.13 -10.13
C VAL A 23 -11.02 -22.36 -11.21
N PHE A 24 -11.39 -23.62 -11.47
CA PHE A 24 -12.44 -23.94 -12.42
C PHE A 24 -13.78 -23.29 -12.02
N LEU A 25 -14.20 -23.43 -10.76
CA LEU A 25 -15.45 -22.83 -10.28
C LEU A 25 -15.43 -21.30 -10.39
N HIS A 26 -14.29 -20.66 -10.13
CA HIS A 26 -14.15 -19.21 -10.21
C HIS A 26 -14.29 -18.68 -11.65
N VAL A 27 -13.77 -19.40 -12.64
CA VAL A 27 -13.80 -18.98 -14.06
C VAL A 27 -15.04 -19.50 -14.80
N ALA A 28 -15.65 -20.58 -14.33
CA ALA A 28 -16.83 -21.17 -14.95
C ALA A 28 -18.04 -20.23 -14.90
N PRO A 29 -18.97 -20.33 -15.87
CA PRO A 29 -20.26 -19.66 -15.78
C PRO A 29 -20.99 -19.97 -14.46
N SER A 30 -21.80 -19.02 -13.99
CA SER A 30 -22.56 -19.16 -12.75
C SER A 30 -23.38 -20.45 -12.73
N ASN A 31 -23.14 -21.28 -11.73
CA ASN A 31 -23.78 -22.59 -11.55
C ASN A 31 -24.27 -22.74 -10.10
N THR A 32 -24.98 -23.83 -9.81
CA THR A 32 -25.59 -24.04 -8.48
C THR A 32 -24.54 -24.07 -7.36
N LEU A 33 -23.35 -24.63 -7.62
CA LEU A 33 -22.28 -24.71 -6.62
C LEU A 33 -21.66 -23.35 -6.32
N THR A 34 -21.38 -22.54 -7.35
CA THR A 34 -20.86 -21.17 -7.16
C THR A 34 -21.90 -20.22 -6.58
N LYS A 35 -23.19 -20.42 -6.85
CA LYS A 35 -24.24 -19.62 -6.22
C LYS A 35 -24.38 -19.88 -4.73
N GLN A 36 -24.21 -21.13 -4.29
CA GLN A 36 -24.33 -21.51 -2.89
C GLN A 36 -23.04 -21.31 -2.10
N ASN A 37 -21.87 -21.46 -2.75
CA ASN A 37 -20.56 -21.46 -2.08
C ASN A 37 -19.59 -20.41 -2.65
N GLY A 38 -20.10 -19.40 -3.36
CA GLY A 38 -19.27 -18.39 -4.04
C GLY A 38 -18.27 -17.71 -3.12
N GLN A 39 -18.67 -17.42 -1.88
CA GLN A 39 -17.76 -16.85 -0.89
C GLN A 39 -16.57 -17.77 -0.59
N ALA A 40 -16.78 -19.08 -0.45
CA ALA A 40 -15.68 -20.02 -0.20
C ALA A 40 -14.72 -20.11 -1.40
N VAL A 41 -15.26 -19.99 -2.62
CA VAL A 41 -14.46 -19.91 -3.85
C VAL A 41 -13.63 -18.63 -3.86
N ASP A 42 -14.25 -17.50 -3.55
CA ASP A 42 -13.62 -16.17 -3.52
C ASP A 42 -12.53 -16.09 -2.44
N ASP A 43 -12.80 -16.60 -1.25
CA ASP A 43 -11.84 -16.63 -0.12
C ASP A 43 -10.63 -17.52 -0.42
N TRP A 44 -10.76 -18.56 -1.25
CA TRP A 44 -9.64 -19.38 -1.70
C TRP A 44 -8.82 -18.70 -2.81
N ILE A 45 -9.49 -17.98 -3.71
CA ILE A 45 -8.88 -17.46 -4.94
C ILE A 45 -8.26 -16.08 -4.74
N TYR A 46 -9.00 -15.13 -4.19
CA TYR A 46 -8.57 -13.72 -4.15
C TYR A 46 -7.36 -13.41 -3.25
N PRO A 47 -6.95 -14.23 -2.26
CA PRO A 47 -5.69 -13.99 -1.56
C PRO A 47 -4.47 -14.00 -2.50
N GLU A 48 -4.44 -14.91 -3.47
CA GLU A 48 -3.28 -15.11 -4.36
C GLU A 48 -3.55 -14.69 -5.82
N PHE A 49 -4.81 -14.71 -6.27
CA PHE A 49 -5.20 -14.47 -7.66
C PHE A 49 -6.17 -13.30 -7.79
N GLU A 50 -5.70 -12.09 -7.48
CA GLU A 50 -6.45 -10.87 -7.79
C GLU A 50 -6.50 -10.64 -9.31
N GLN A 51 -7.70 -10.59 -9.89
CA GLN A 51 -7.87 -10.28 -11.31
C GLN A 51 -7.68 -8.79 -11.56
N ASN A 52 -6.60 -8.43 -12.26
CA ASN A 52 -6.33 -7.05 -12.66
C ASN A 52 -6.12 -6.93 -14.18
N TRP A 53 -7.16 -6.46 -14.87
CA TRP A 53 -7.17 -6.29 -16.32
C TRP A 53 -6.39 -5.08 -16.83
N LYS A 54 -5.75 -4.29 -15.95
CA LYS A 54 -4.99 -3.08 -16.34
C LYS A 54 -3.79 -3.37 -17.25
N LEU A 55 -3.33 -4.62 -17.36
CA LEU A 55 -2.28 -5.02 -18.30
C LEU A 55 -2.72 -4.86 -19.76
N PHE A 56 -4.03 -4.94 -20.03
CA PHE A 56 -4.62 -4.78 -21.36
C PHE A 56 -5.23 -3.39 -21.58
N ALA A 57 -5.01 -2.45 -20.66
CA ALA A 57 -5.39 -1.07 -20.90
C ALA A 57 -4.59 -0.51 -22.10
N PRO A 58 -5.17 0.38 -22.92
CA PRO A 58 -4.48 0.95 -24.09
C PRO A 58 -3.11 1.57 -23.80
N ASN A 59 -2.87 1.98 -22.55
CA ASN A 59 -1.58 2.45 -22.04
C ASN A 59 -1.26 1.72 -20.72
N PRO A 60 -0.55 0.58 -20.76
CA PRO A 60 -0.16 -0.13 -19.54
C PRO A 60 0.80 0.73 -18.70
N LEU A 61 0.86 0.47 -17.39
CA LEU A 61 1.74 1.22 -16.49
C LEU A 61 3.21 0.92 -16.84
N GLN A 62 3.93 1.89 -17.40
CA GLN A 62 5.35 1.76 -17.76
C GLN A 62 6.26 2.44 -16.72
N GLN A 63 5.82 2.50 -15.46
CA GLN A 63 6.50 3.23 -14.40
C GLN A 63 6.54 2.41 -13.11
N ASN A 64 7.69 2.43 -12.44
CA ASN A 64 7.83 2.04 -11.05
C ASN A 64 7.48 3.23 -10.16
N VAL A 65 6.59 3.06 -9.18
CA VAL A 65 6.24 4.12 -8.24
C VAL A 65 6.81 3.75 -6.87
N SER A 66 7.77 4.52 -6.38
CA SER A 66 8.18 4.42 -4.96
C SER A 66 7.47 5.47 -4.13
N VAL A 67 7.36 5.22 -2.84
CA VAL A 67 6.78 6.14 -1.86
C VAL A 67 7.85 6.50 -0.85
N GLU A 68 8.07 7.79 -0.71
CA GLU A 68 9.00 8.37 0.25
C GLU A 68 8.21 9.16 1.31
N ALA A 69 8.76 9.24 2.52
CA ALA A 69 8.21 10.05 3.59
C ALA A 69 9.28 10.90 4.24
N ARG A 70 8.90 12.09 4.70
CA ARG A 70 9.71 12.91 5.61
C ARG A 70 8.87 13.37 6.78
N ALA A 71 9.52 13.56 7.91
CA ALA A 71 8.86 13.86 9.17
C ALA A 71 9.35 15.21 9.74
N GLU A 72 8.44 15.96 10.36
CA GLU A 72 8.78 17.08 11.25
C GLU A 72 8.78 16.55 12.68
N LEU A 73 9.94 16.59 13.32
CA LEU A 73 10.20 16.09 14.67
C LEU A 73 10.26 17.25 15.65
N ALA A 74 9.76 17.05 16.88
CA ALA A 74 10.06 17.95 17.99
C ALA A 74 11.51 17.74 18.47
N THR A 75 12.23 18.82 18.77
CA THR A 75 13.56 18.75 19.39
C THR A 75 13.47 18.93 20.91
N ALA A 76 14.48 18.46 21.64
CA ALA A 76 14.55 18.61 23.10
C ALA A 76 14.50 20.08 23.55
N ASP A 77 14.99 20.98 22.69
CA ASP A 77 15.09 22.42 22.92
C ASP A 77 13.78 23.17 22.59
N GLY A 78 12.68 22.44 22.34
CA GLY A 78 11.38 23.01 21.95
C GLY A 78 11.29 23.46 20.49
N GLY A 79 12.35 23.21 19.70
CA GLY A 79 12.41 23.49 18.28
C GLY A 79 11.78 22.40 17.41
N ARG A 80 11.93 22.56 16.10
CA ARG A 80 11.46 21.59 15.10
C ARG A 80 12.57 21.26 14.13
N ARG A 81 12.69 19.98 13.78
CA ARG A 81 13.65 19.50 12.77
C ARG A 81 12.93 18.64 11.75
N THR A 82 13.15 18.91 10.47
CA THR A 82 12.62 18.09 9.38
C THR A 82 13.66 17.07 8.94
N THR A 83 13.26 15.81 8.78
CA THR A 83 14.12 14.76 8.24
C THR A 83 14.39 14.96 6.75
N GLY A 84 15.39 14.25 6.22
CA GLY A 84 15.44 13.96 4.79
C GLY A 84 14.27 13.08 4.35
N TRP A 85 14.16 12.86 3.04
CA TRP A 85 13.24 11.87 2.50
C TRP A 85 13.75 10.46 2.82
N ILE A 86 12.84 9.63 3.33
CA ILE A 86 13.06 8.25 3.73
C ILE A 86 12.24 7.38 2.76
N ASP A 87 12.90 6.46 2.07
CA ASP A 87 12.24 5.59 1.10
C ASP A 87 11.49 4.46 1.83
N LEU A 88 10.16 4.54 1.87
CA LEU A 88 9.30 3.53 2.49
C LEU A 88 9.19 2.29 1.59
N THR A 89 9.26 2.46 0.27
CA THR A 89 9.22 1.34 -0.68
C THR A 89 10.51 0.53 -0.60
N ALA A 90 11.67 1.15 -0.35
CA ALA A 90 12.91 0.43 -0.13
C ALA A 90 12.84 -0.49 1.11
N GLN A 91 12.15 -0.07 2.17
CA GLN A 91 11.93 -0.90 3.36
C GLN A 91 11.11 -2.15 3.02
N ASP A 92 10.00 -1.96 2.28
CA ASP A 92 9.16 -3.06 1.82
C ASP A 92 9.95 -4.00 0.88
N ALA A 93 10.75 -3.44 -0.05
CA ALA A 93 11.57 -4.21 -0.98
C ALA A 93 12.64 -5.05 -0.27
N GLU A 94 13.25 -4.53 0.80
CA GLU A 94 14.23 -5.28 1.59
C GLU A 94 13.57 -6.43 2.36
N ALA A 95 12.36 -6.21 2.90
CA ALA A 95 11.62 -7.27 3.59
C ALA A 95 11.12 -8.38 2.64
N VAL A 96 10.94 -8.06 1.36
CA VAL A 96 10.59 -9.01 0.29
C VAL A 96 11.83 -9.72 -0.25
N ARG A 97 12.99 -9.05 -0.29
CA ARG A 97 14.21 -9.58 -0.88
C ARG A 97 14.64 -10.87 -0.18
N HIS A 98 14.87 -11.93 -0.96
CA HIS A 98 15.25 -13.26 -0.48
C HIS A 98 14.24 -13.95 0.46
N ASN A 99 13.04 -13.38 0.63
CA ASN A 99 11.96 -14.04 1.37
C ASN A 99 11.21 -14.97 0.40
N PRO A 100 11.18 -16.31 0.63
CA PRO A 100 10.47 -17.24 -0.25
C PRO A 100 8.94 -17.11 -0.14
N MET A 101 8.43 -16.49 0.92
CA MET A 101 7.00 -16.29 1.18
C MET A 101 6.75 -14.88 1.74
N PRO A 102 6.95 -13.83 0.93
CA PRO A 102 6.79 -12.45 1.37
C PRO A 102 5.32 -12.12 1.60
N SER A 103 5.01 -11.32 2.62
CA SER A 103 3.64 -10.92 2.91
C SER A 103 3.06 -10.05 1.78
N HIS A 104 1.81 -10.31 1.38
CA HIS A 104 1.07 -9.45 0.44
C HIS A 104 0.98 -7.99 0.92
N THR A 105 0.97 -7.77 2.25
CA THR A 105 1.02 -6.44 2.82
C THR A 105 2.34 -5.73 2.46
N GLN A 106 3.47 -6.40 2.62
CA GLN A 106 4.78 -5.85 2.23
C GLN A 106 4.85 -5.56 0.73
N GLN A 107 4.23 -6.41 -0.10
CA GLN A 107 4.27 -6.24 -1.55
C GLN A 107 3.36 -5.12 -2.07
N ASN A 108 2.19 -4.91 -1.45
CA ASN A 108 1.12 -4.12 -2.07
C ASN A 108 0.63 -2.92 -1.26
N GLN A 109 0.92 -2.83 0.05
CA GLN A 109 0.27 -1.86 0.94
C GLN A 109 0.48 -0.41 0.50
N LEU A 110 1.72 0.01 0.20
CA LEU A 110 2.03 1.36 -0.24
C LEU A 110 1.33 1.73 -1.54
N ARG A 111 1.43 0.85 -2.53
CA ARG A 111 0.81 1.05 -3.85
C ARG A 111 -0.69 1.20 -3.69
N ARG A 112 -1.34 0.30 -2.95
CA ARG A 112 -2.78 0.35 -2.67
C ARG A 112 -3.17 1.63 -1.94
N ALA A 113 -2.35 2.11 -0.98
CA ALA A 113 -2.63 3.34 -0.25
C ALA A 113 -2.57 4.58 -1.17
N VAL A 114 -1.56 4.66 -2.03
CA VAL A 114 -1.41 5.75 -3.01
C VAL A 114 -2.52 5.71 -4.06
N ASP A 115 -2.83 4.53 -4.61
CA ASP A 115 -3.95 4.33 -5.54
C ASP A 115 -5.27 4.74 -4.88
N PHE A 116 -5.50 4.34 -3.62
CA PHE A 116 -6.71 4.69 -2.88
C PHE A 116 -6.84 6.20 -2.72
N TYR A 117 -5.74 6.89 -2.38
CA TYR A 117 -5.71 8.33 -2.25
C TYR A 117 -6.04 9.04 -3.57
N PHE A 118 -5.36 8.69 -4.66
CA PHE A 118 -5.59 9.34 -5.96
C PHE A 118 -7.01 9.11 -6.49
N ASN A 119 -7.62 7.96 -6.21
CA ASN A 119 -9.01 7.70 -6.62
C ASN A 119 -10.05 8.32 -5.67
N SER A 120 -9.62 9.01 -4.61
CA SER A 120 -10.51 9.55 -3.57
C SER A 120 -10.26 11.03 -3.26
N HIS A 121 -9.47 11.72 -4.08
CA HIS A 121 -9.21 13.16 -3.99
C HIS A 121 -9.36 13.82 -5.36
N ASN A 122 -9.57 15.13 -5.36
CA ASN A 122 -9.44 15.94 -6.56
C ASN A 122 -7.98 16.38 -6.79
N ASP A 123 -7.73 17.12 -7.87
CA ASP A 123 -6.40 17.58 -8.26
C ASP A 123 -5.75 18.53 -7.23
N GLU A 124 -6.56 19.23 -6.43
CA GLU A 124 -6.07 20.07 -5.31
C GLU A 124 -5.93 19.32 -3.98
N HIS A 125 -5.90 17.98 -3.99
CA HIS A 125 -5.80 17.15 -2.80
C HIS A 125 -6.94 17.34 -1.78
N ARG A 126 -8.14 17.68 -2.25
CA ARG A 126 -9.33 17.74 -1.40
C ARG A 126 -10.02 16.37 -1.37
N PRO A 127 -10.37 15.85 -0.18
CA PRO A 127 -10.96 14.52 -0.05
C PRO A 127 -12.39 14.45 -0.58
N ASN A 128 -12.68 13.39 -1.33
CA ASN A 128 -14.03 13.04 -1.79
C ASN A 128 -14.80 12.39 -0.63
N GLY A 129 -15.37 13.22 0.24
CA GLY A 129 -16.20 12.80 1.37
C GLY A 129 -15.46 11.89 2.38
N LEU A 130 -16.17 10.89 2.90
CA LEU A 130 -15.60 9.94 3.87
C LEU A 130 -14.43 9.13 3.28
N ARG A 131 -14.56 8.74 2.01
CA ARG A 131 -13.57 7.89 1.33
C ARG A 131 -12.20 8.56 1.25
N GLY A 132 -12.16 9.84 0.89
CA GLY A 132 -10.93 10.64 0.89
C GLY A 132 -10.29 10.70 2.28
N ARG A 133 -11.06 11.05 3.31
CA ARG A 133 -10.57 11.13 4.69
C ARG A 133 -10.01 9.81 5.23
N LEU A 134 -10.65 8.69 4.89
CA LEU A 134 -10.15 7.36 5.26
C LEU A 134 -8.84 7.03 4.54
N SER A 135 -8.68 7.44 3.28
CA SER A 135 -7.41 7.24 2.55
C SER A 135 -6.26 8.08 3.14
N GLU A 136 -6.52 9.32 3.57
CA GLU A 136 -5.54 10.13 4.30
C GLU A 136 -5.15 9.49 5.64
N GLN A 137 -6.13 9.04 6.42
CA GLN A 137 -5.87 8.35 7.68
C GLN A 137 -5.05 7.09 7.47
N TYR A 138 -5.37 6.30 6.45
CA TYR A 138 -4.64 5.09 6.11
C TYR A 138 -3.18 5.38 5.75
N MET A 139 -2.93 6.39 4.90
CA MET A 139 -1.56 6.81 4.54
C MET A 139 -0.77 7.31 5.75
N ARG A 140 -1.38 8.12 6.63
CA ARG A 140 -0.73 8.61 7.85
C ARG A 140 -0.33 7.47 8.77
N ARG A 141 -1.24 6.51 9.01
CA ARG A 141 -0.97 5.34 9.86
C ARG A 141 0.16 4.49 9.32
N ILE A 142 0.16 4.20 8.02
CA ILE A 142 1.24 3.46 7.36
C ILE A 142 2.57 4.20 7.52
N ALA A 143 2.59 5.52 7.29
CA ALA A 143 3.80 6.30 7.38
C ALA A 143 4.35 6.33 8.81
N VAL A 144 3.50 6.60 9.80
CA VAL A 144 3.91 6.64 11.21
C VAL A 144 4.39 5.28 11.69
N GLN A 145 3.67 4.20 11.36
CA GLN A 145 4.09 2.83 11.71
C GLN A 145 5.50 2.52 11.20
N ARG A 146 5.81 2.92 9.96
CA ARG A 146 7.14 2.71 9.38
C ARG A 146 8.20 3.64 9.96
N LEU A 147 7.87 4.90 10.20
CA LEU A 147 8.80 5.86 10.79
C LEU A 147 9.16 5.50 12.24
N ASP A 148 8.16 5.08 13.04
CA ASP A 148 8.36 4.67 14.44
C ASP A 148 9.17 3.36 14.53
N ALA A 149 9.13 2.51 13.50
CA ALA A 149 9.95 1.30 13.42
C ALA A 149 11.42 1.56 13.04
N LEU A 150 11.79 2.78 12.61
CA LEU A 150 13.16 3.09 12.23
C LEU A 150 14.04 3.35 13.46
N PRO A 151 15.16 2.61 13.63
CA PRO A 151 16.08 2.86 14.72
C PRO A 151 16.65 4.29 14.73
N SER A 152 16.83 4.88 13.55
CA SER A 152 17.33 6.26 13.40
C SER A 152 16.35 7.34 13.89
N LEU A 153 15.09 6.99 14.12
CA LEU A 153 14.05 7.86 14.69
C LEU A 153 13.61 7.39 16.08
N GLY A 154 14.27 6.39 16.67
CA GLY A 154 13.90 5.85 17.98
C GLY A 154 13.77 6.93 19.06
N GLY A 155 12.61 7.00 19.70
CA GLY A 155 12.29 8.00 20.73
C GLY A 155 12.01 9.42 20.22
N SER A 156 12.03 9.64 18.89
CA SER A 156 11.68 10.93 18.30
C SER A 156 10.17 11.13 18.27
N ASP A 157 9.73 12.36 18.54
CA ASP A 157 8.32 12.73 18.51
C ASP A 157 7.93 13.30 17.13
N VAL A 158 7.37 12.43 16.28
CA VAL A 158 6.86 12.80 14.95
C VAL A 158 5.57 13.60 15.08
N ARG A 159 5.62 14.89 14.71
CA ARG A 159 4.49 15.83 14.80
C ARG A 159 3.74 15.98 13.49
N ARG A 160 4.45 15.95 12.37
CA ARG A 160 3.87 16.03 11.03
C ARG A 160 4.60 15.10 10.09
N VAL A 161 3.90 14.61 9.09
CA VAL A 161 4.47 13.82 8.01
C VAL A 161 4.10 14.41 6.66
N GLN A 162 5.01 14.31 5.72
CA GLN A 162 4.72 14.50 4.32
C GLN A 162 5.16 13.25 3.57
N LEU A 163 4.30 12.76 2.69
CA LEU A 163 4.62 11.69 1.77
C LEU A 163 4.87 12.27 0.38
N ARG A 164 5.51 11.47 -0.46
CA ARG A 164 5.69 11.74 -1.88
C ARG A 164 5.64 10.44 -2.65
N ALA A 165 4.92 10.43 -3.76
CA ALA A 165 5.04 9.38 -4.77
C ALA A 165 6.10 9.78 -5.79
N VAL A 166 6.97 8.83 -6.15
CA VAL A 166 8.07 9.02 -7.09
C VAL A 166 7.94 8.05 -8.26
N PRO A 167 7.10 8.38 -9.27
CA PRO A 167 7.08 7.62 -10.51
C PRO A 167 8.41 7.72 -11.26
N ARG A 168 8.97 6.56 -11.60
CA ARG A 168 10.18 6.39 -12.41
C ARG A 168 9.85 5.52 -13.62
N PRO A 169 10.16 5.96 -14.85
CA PRO A 169 10.02 5.11 -16.03
C PRO A 169 10.76 3.79 -15.85
N VAL A 170 10.13 2.69 -16.26
CA VAL A 170 10.81 1.39 -16.31
C VAL A 170 11.89 1.46 -17.41
N PRO A 171 13.15 1.11 -17.12
CA PRO A 171 14.19 1.10 -18.12
C PRO A 171 13.83 0.14 -19.27
N ALA A 172 14.12 0.56 -20.50
CA ALA A 172 13.97 -0.31 -21.64
C ALA A 172 14.88 -1.54 -21.51
N PRO A 173 14.43 -2.73 -21.94
CA PRO A 173 15.27 -3.90 -21.90
C PRO A 173 16.46 -3.73 -22.85
N ARG A 174 17.59 -4.38 -22.56
CA ARG A 174 18.83 -4.31 -23.36
C ARG A 174 18.67 -4.68 -24.84
N TRP A 175 17.61 -5.39 -25.19
CA TRP A 175 17.29 -5.83 -26.55
C TRP A 175 16.28 -4.93 -27.27
N GLY A 176 15.73 -3.91 -26.58
CA GLY A 176 14.77 -2.96 -27.13
C GLY A 176 15.42 -1.68 -27.64
N THR A 177 14.83 -1.08 -28.66
CA THR A 177 15.26 0.22 -29.23
C THR A 177 14.47 1.40 -28.68
N GLU A 178 13.40 1.13 -27.95
CA GLU A 178 12.55 2.15 -27.32
C GLU A 178 13.31 2.85 -26.19
N LYS A 179 13.35 4.17 -26.22
CA LYS A 179 13.97 4.98 -25.16
C LYS A 179 12.89 5.83 -24.49
N PRO A 180 12.76 5.78 -23.16
CA PRO A 180 11.86 6.68 -22.46
C PRO A 180 12.22 8.13 -22.80
N LYS A 181 11.22 8.96 -23.11
CA LYS A 181 11.43 10.38 -23.43
C LYS A 181 12.18 11.14 -22.34
N THR A 182 12.01 10.72 -21.08
CA THR A 182 12.78 11.20 -19.94
C THR A 182 13.15 10.03 -19.04
N SER A 183 14.33 10.08 -18.43
CA SER A 183 14.75 9.14 -17.39
C SER A 183 14.62 9.73 -15.98
N ALA A 184 14.27 11.02 -15.88
CA ALA A 184 14.16 11.69 -14.60
C ALA A 184 12.90 11.24 -13.85
N PRO A 185 12.97 11.04 -12.52
CA PRO A 185 11.78 10.82 -11.70
C PRO A 185 10.87 12.04 -11.75
N THR A 186 9.56 11.79 -11.72
CA THR A 186 8.58 12.85 -11.37
C THR A 186 8.30 12.77 -9.89
N TYR A 187 8.01 13.90 -9.25
CA TYR A 187 7.67 13.95 -7.83
C TYR A 187 6.23 14.44 -7.66
N ARG A 188 5.43 13.67 -6.91
CA ARG A 188 4.06 14.03 -6.54
C ARG A 188 3.99 14.12 -5.02
N ASP A 189 4.01 15.34 -4.52
CA ASP A 189 4.01 15.62 -3.08
C ASP A 189 2.59 15.61 -2.56
N PHE A 190 2.37 14.86 -1.50
CA PHE A 190 1.12 14.94 -0.74
C PHE A 190 1.18 16.15 0.22
N PRO A 191 0.03 16.66 0.70
CA PRO A 191 0.02 17.70 1.71
C PRO A 191 0.69 17.23 2.99
N TRP A 192 1.16 18.20 3.78
CA TRP A 192 1.63 17.91 5.13
C TRP A 192 0.45 17.59 6.03
N TRP A 193 0.52 16.45 6.71
CA TRP A 193 -0.47 16.08 7.71
C TRP A 193 0.09 16.16 9.12
N ARG A 194 -0.75 16.59 10.06
CA ARG A 194 -0.46 16.45 11.50
C ARG A 194 -0.67 15.00 11.91
N ILE A 195 0.22 14.52 12.77
CA ILE A 195 0.15 13.19 13.37
C ILE A 195 -0.43 13.33 14.78
N THR A 196 -1.35 12.44 15.10
CA THR A 196 -2.03 12.36 16.39
C THR A 196 -1.92 10.94 16.96
N ASP A 197 -2.28 10.75 18.22
CA ASP A 197 -2.26 9.41 18.84
C ASP A 197 -3.23 8.43 18.17
N ALA A 198 -4.26 8.94 17.49
CA ALA A 198 -5.17 8.13 16.68
C ALA A 198 -4.50 7.52 15.42
N ASP A 199 -3.37 8.08 15.00
CA ASP A 199 -2.55 7.55 13.91
C ASP A 199 -1.54 6.48 14.39
N ARG A 200 -1.34 6.35 15.71
CA ARG A 200 -0.48 5.34 16.35
C ARG A 200 -1.25 4.16 16.96
N SER A 201 -2.51 4.37 17.31
CA SER A 201 -3.34 3.36 17.97
C SER A 201 -4.03 2.44 16.95
N PRO A 202 -3.86 1.10 17.03
CA PRO A 202 -4.71 0.17 16.30
C PRO A 202 -6.16 0.33 16.81
N GLY A 203 -7.08 0.78 15.97
CA GLY A 203 -8.53 0.82 16.30
C GLY A 203 -9.14 2.19 16.66
N ALA A 204 -8.34 3.23 16.94
CA ALA A 204 -8.87 4.54 17.41
C ALA A 204 -9.73 5.34 16.40
N GLY A 205 -9.94 4.80 15.19
CA GLY A 205 -10.77 5.41 14.14
C GLY A 205 -12.21 4.89 14.08
N ALA A 206 -12.53 3.82 14.80
CA ALA A 206 -13.89 3.25 14.80
C ALA A 206 -14.87 4.02 15.71
N ASP A 207 -14.36 4.72 16.73
CA ASP A 207 -15.19 5.23 17.84
C ASP A 207 -15.37 6.76 17.90
N ARG A 208 -14.79 7.54 16.96
CA ARG A 208 -14.92 9.01 17.01
C ARG A 208 -16.05 9.53 16.14
N ASN A 209 -17.05 10.10 16.82
CA ASN A 209 -18.17 10.83 16.24
C ASN A 209 -17.64 11.96 15.31
N PRO A 210 -18.13 12.11 14.06
CA PRO A 210 -17.62 13.10 13.09
C PRO A 210 -17.69 14.58 13.51
N ALA A 211 -18.25 14.91 14.67
CA ALA A 211 -18.31 16.26 15.22
C ALA A 211 -16.96 16.77 15.80
N ASP A 212 -16.01 15.89 16.14
CA ASP A 212 -14.72 16.28 16.76
C ASP A 212 -13.59 16.55 15.77
N ALA A 213 -13.84 16.40 14.46
CA ALA A 213 -12.87 16.74 13.43
C ALA A 213 -12.88 18.26 13.19
N ALA A 214 -12.15 19.00 14.02
CA ALA A 214 -11.94 20.43 13.82
C ALA A 214 -11.35 20.68 12.40
N PRO A 215 -11.94 21.57 11.59
CA PRO A 215 -11.42 21.87 10.27
C PRO A 215 -10.06 22.58 10.40
N ASN A 216 -9.12 22.16 9.58
CA ASN A 216 -7.79 22.73 9.44
C ASN A 216 -7.92 24.19 8.94
N ARG A 217 -8.07 25.14 9.87
CA ARG A 217 -8.18 26.57 9.56
C ARG A 217 -6.79 27.11 9.22
N THR A 218 -6.63 27.46 7.94
CA THR A 218 -5.58 28.35 7.46
C THR A 218 -5.69 29.69 8.18
N GLU A 219 -4.68 30.05 8.96
CA GLU A 219 -4.50 31.44 9.39
C GLU A 219 -3.84 32.20 8.25
N GLU A 220 -4.63 33.09 7.64
CA GLU A 220 -4.15 34.11 6.72
C GLU A 220 -3.36 35.18 7.48
N VAL A 221 -2.29 35.61 6.83
CA VAL A 221 -1.47 36.77 7.15
C VAL A 221 -2.32 38.03 7.11
N ARG A 222 -2.31 38.81 8.20
CA ARG A 222 -2.33 40.27 8.14
C ARG A 222 -1.62 40.89 9.33
#